data_AF-A0A2G2V9F6-F1
#
_entry.id   AF-A0A2G2V9F6-F1
#
_cell.length_a   1.000
_cell.length_b   1.000
_cell.length_c   1.000
_cell.angle_alpha   90.00
_cell.angle_beta   90.00
_cell.angle_gamma   90.00
#
_symmetry.space_group_name_H-M   'P 1'
#
loop_
_entity.id
_entity.type
_entity.pdbx_description
1 polymer ?
#
loop_
_entity_poly.entity_id
_entity_poly.type
_entity_poly.pdbx_seq_one_letter_code
_entity_poly.pdbx_strand_id
1 'polypeptide(L)'
;MKYISVVDVRAPSSCVNGCLLRQQQDRISRSSFQFLLVPEKRNAVPLNLSLRRLKYRSLAIKAARDQQTYDSQITILADMPLYESPHASFDRYMEDKPRVFRAIVPDNRGAQRLNEEEWRIRMEPIGFLFLTAWPVVNIRLRYKTKGKEYPSGVPTHTSMVLELKITKWDLEGVTEGKNKPSEFRLNMEGVLYPDRKGSKSRIKGHFHMSISFAPPPILALVPPHIHRDVTQLVMKNLAESMQHKVKNNLLADYAKFKKEAPKNLPAP
;
A
#
# COMPACT_ATOMS: atom_id res chain seq x y z
N MET A 1 -26.75 -9.57 27.66
CA MET A 1 -27.51 -10.73 27.11
C MET A 1 -28.39 -10.18 26.00
N LYS A 2 -28.38 -10.61 24.73
CA LYS A 2 -27.97 -11.86 24.09
C LYS A 2 -27.36 -11.55 22.70
N TYR A 3 -26.33 -12.31 22.35
CA TYR A 3 -25.95 -12.61 20.96
C TYR A 3 -27.05 -13.42 20.26
N ILE A 4 -27.08 -13.40 18.93
CA ILE A 4 -27.41 -14.49 17.97
C ILE A 4 -27.61 -13.83 16.59
N SER A 5 -27.32 -14.39 15.42
CA SER A 5 -26.29 -15.30 14.90
C SER A 5 -26.49 -15.29 13.38
N VAL A 6 -25.38 -15.53 12.69
CA VAL A 6 -25.18 -16.04 11.32
C VAL A 6 -26.37 -16.74 10.66
N VAL A 7 -26.60 -16.43 9.37
CA VAL A 7 -27.15 -17.40 8.40
C VAL A 7 -26.19 -17.52 7.22
N ASP A 8 -25.56 -18.69 7.20
CA ASP A 8 -24.88 -19.32 6.07
C ASP A 8 -25.97 -19.86 5.12
N VAL A 9 -25.80 -19.68 3.82
CA VAL A 9 -26.54 -20.45 2.81
C VAL A 9 -25.53 -20.99 1.83
N ARG A 10 -25.21 -22.27 2.01
CA ARG A 10 -24.46 -23.09 1.07
C ARG A 10 -25.41 -24.09 0.39
N ALA A 11 -25.09 -24.33 -0.89
CA ALA A 11 -25.33 -25.53 -1.72
C ALA A 11 -26.60 -25.53 -2.59
N PRO A 12 -26.65 -26.31 -3.71
CA PRO A 12 -25.67 -27.30 -4.16
C PRO A 12 -25.23 -27.24 -5.65
N SER A 13 -24.31 -28.15 -5.95
CA SER A 13 -23.65 -28.47 -7.21
C SER A 13 -24.39 -29.52 -8.07
N SER A 14 -24.16 -29.43 -9.38
CA SER A 14 -23.86 -30.52 -10.34
C SER A 14 -24.92 -31.04 -11.34
N CYS A 15 -24.45 -31.12 -12.61
CA CYS A 15 -24.76 -32.04 -13.73
C CYS A 15 -26.03 -31.83 -14.59
N VAL A 16 -26.11 -32.10 -15.91
CA VAL A 16 -25.20 -32.45 -17.04
C VAL A 16 -26.06 -32.44 -18.34
N ASN A 17 -25.44 -32.14 -19.48
CA ASN A 17 -25.81 -32.39 -20.89
C ASN A 17 -26.81 -31.50 -21.66
N GLY A 18 -26.38 -31.17 -22.88
CA GLY A 18 -26.96 -30.20 -23.79
C GLY A 18 -27.96 -30.75 -24.80
N CYS A 19 -28.61 -29.83 -25.51
CA CYS A 19 -29.03 -30.03 -26.89
C CYS A 19 -29.21 -28.66 -27.58
N LEU A 20 -28.67 -28.56 -28.79
CA LEU A 20 -28.87 -27.48 -29.75
C LEU A 20 -30.36 -27.25 -30.01
N LEU A 21 -30.79 -25.99 -30.19
CA LEU A 21 -31.64 -25.58 -31.32
C LEU A 21 -31.75 -24.06 -31.42
N ARG A 22 -31.69 -23.59 -32.67
CA ARG A 22 -31.73 -22.20 -33.14
C ARG A 22 -33.10 -21.55 -32.91
N GLN A 23 -33.03 -20.21 -32.75
CA GLN A 23 -33.93 -19.17 -33.27
C GLN A 23 -35.40 -19.55 -33.50
N GLN A 24 -36.28 -18.99 -32.67
CA GLN A 24 -37.27 -18.06 -33.21
C GLN A 24 -37.78 -17.09 -32.14
N GLN A 25 -38.13 -15.93 -32.66
CA GLN A 25 -38.38 -14.65 -32.04
C GLN A 25 -39.84 -14.57 -31.64
N ASP A 26 -40.17 -14.21 -30.39
CA ASP A 26 -41.41 -13.51 -30.13
C ASP A 26 -41.47 -12.71 -28.83
N ARG A 27 -42.24 -11.62 -28.95
CA ARG A 27 -42.54 -10.53 -28.02
C ARG A 27 -42.88 -10.98 -26.59
N ILE A 28 -42.37 -10.26 -25.59
CA ILE A 28 -43.14 -10.01 -24.36
C ILE A 28 -43.06 -8.52 -23.98
N SER A 29 -44.27 -7.98 -23.86
CA SER A 29 -44.68 -6.60 -23.66
C SER A 29 -44.30 -6.07 -22.27
N ARG A 30 -44.03 -4.76 -22.25
CA ARG A 30 -44.08 -3.91 -21.06
C ARG A 30 -45.43 -4.09 -20.34
N SER A 31 -45.40 -4.22 -19.02
CA SER A 31 -46.57 -4.03 -18.15
C SER A 31 -46.15 -3.24 -16.91
N SER A 32 -46.71 -2.04 -16.81
CA SER A 32 -46.66 -1.15 -15.65
C SER A 32 -47.35 -1.79 -14.45
N PHE A 33 -46.70 -1.81 -13.29
CA PHE A 33 -47.39 -1.88 -12.01
C PHE A 33 -47.42 -0.50 -11.38
N GLN A 34 -48.62 0.08 -11.37
CA GLN A 34 -48.95 1.40 -10.85
C GLN A 34 -49.51 1.19 -9.44
N PHE A 35 -48.71 1.44 -8.40
CA PHE A 35 -49.21 1.50 -7.03
C PHE A 35 -49.90 2.85 -6.80
N LEU A 36 -51.22 2.82 -6.69
CA LEU A 36 -52.04 3.90 -6.15
C LEU A 36 -51.71 4.06 -4.65
N LEU A 37 -51.05 5.16 -4.29
CA LEU A 37 -51.01 5.66 -2.93
C LEU A 37 -51.96 6.86 -2.84
N VAL A 38 -53.02 6.70 -2.06
CA VAL A 38 -53.93 7.77 -1.63
C VAL A 38 -53.12 8.76 -0.77
N PRO A 39 -53.16 10.09 -1.03
CA PRO A 39 -52.45 11.03 -0.19
C PRO A 39 -53.27 11.34 1.06
N GLU A 40 -52.85 10.80 2.20
CA GLU A 40 -53.30 11.29 3.51
C GLU A 40 -52.69 12.69 3.71
N LYS A 41 -53.55 13.73 3.70
CA LYS A 41 -53.15 15.12 3.96
C LYS A 41 -52.59 15.23 5.37
N ARG A 42 -51.27 15.24 5.50
CA ARG A 42 -50.56 15.77 6.68
C ARG A 42 -49.97 17.12 6.32
N ASN A 43 -50.24 18.09 7.18
CA ASN A 43 -49.87 19.49 7.04
C ASN A 43 -48.40 19.65 6.62
N ALA A 44 -48.19 20.27 5.47
CA ALA A 44 -46.88 20.66 5.01
C ALA A 44 -46.36 21.80 5.91
N VAL A 45 -45.24 21.56 6.60
CA VAL A 45 -44.34 22.63 7.03
C VAL A 45 -43.39 22.89 5.86
N PRO A 46 -43.53 23.99 5.10
CA PRO A 46 -42.55 24.30 4.08
C PRO A 46 -41.32 24.96 4.74
N LEU A 47 -40.20 24.91 4.01
CA LEU A 47 -38.97 25.67 4.26
C LEU A 47 -38.07 25.21 5.42
N ASN A 48 -37.13 24.30 5.09
CA ASN A 48 -35.76 24.39 5.63
C ASN A 48 -34.70 23.57 4.87
N LEU A 49 -35.07 22.75 3.88
CA LEU A 49 -34.08 21.96 3.11
C LEU A 49 -33.11 22.83 2.30
N SER A 50 -33.56 23.96 1.74
CA SER A 50 -32.70 24.88 0.98
C SER A 50 -31.68 25.60 1.88
N LEU A 51 -32.14 26.12 3.02
CA LEU A 51 -31.29 26.76 4.04
C LEU A 51 -30.30 25.78 4.67
N ARG A 52 -30.71 24.53 4.94
CA ARG A 52 -29.79 23.47 5.40
C ARG A 52 -28.74 23.11 4.35
N ARG A 53 -29.11 23.01 3.06
CA ARG A 53 -28.14 22.80 1.96
C ARG A 53 -27.16 23.96 1.79
N LEU A 54 -27.63 25.20 1.89
CA LEU A 54 -26.80 26.41 1.82
C LEU A 54 -25.86 26.52 3.03
N LYS A 55 -26.34 26.21 4.24
CA LYS A 55 -25.51 26.11 5.46
C LYS A 55 -24.46 25.00 5.34
N TYR A 56 -24.84 23.82 4.85
CA TYR A 56 -23.90 22.72 4.62
C TYR A 56 -22.84 23.08 3.58
N ARG A 57 -23.23 23.73 2.47
CA ARG A 57 -22.28 24.24 1.47
C ARG A 57 -21.33 25.28 2.05
N SER A 58 -21.83 26.26 2.81
CA SER A 58 -20.97 27.29 3.41
C SER A 58 -20.03 26.74 4.47
N LEU A 59 -20.48 25.75 5.27
CA LEU A 59 -19.63 25.03 6.23
C LEU A 59 -18.56 24.19 5.51
N ALA A 60 -18.93 23.44 4.48
CA ALA A 60 -17.98 22.67 3.68
C ALA A 60 -16.98 23.57 2.95
N ILE A 61 -17.40 24.75 2.47
CA ILE A 61 -16.51 25.75 1.84
C ILE A 61 -15.57 26.38 2.87
N LYS A 62 -16.04 26.68 4.09
CA LYS A 62 -15.19 27.16 5.18
C LYS A 62 -14.19 26.09 5.64
N ALA A 63 -14.64 24.86 5.87
CA ALA A 63 -13.78 23.75 6.24
C ALA A 63 -12.77 23.38 5.13
N ALA A 64 -13.12 23.57 3.86
CA ALA A 64 -12.18 23.41 2.74
C ALA A 64 -11.18 24.58 2.62
N ARG A 65 -11.49 25.78 3.17
CA ARG A 65 -10.54 26.91 3.23
C ARG A 65 -9.55 26.78 4.38
N ASP A 66 -9.97 26.25 5.53
CA ASP A 66 -9.09 25.91 6.66
C ASP A 66 -8.50 24.51 6.46
N GLN A 67 -7.76 24.36 5.37
CA GLN A 67 -7.31 23.06 4.89
C GLN A 67 -6.23 22.51 5.82
N GLN A 68 -6.64 21.69 6.79
CA GLN A 68 -5.74 21.04 7.73
C GLN A 68 -5.03 19.86 7.05
N THR A 69 -3.70 19.93 6.98
CA THR A 69 -2.86 18.82 6.60
C THR A 69 -2.66 17.89 7.80
N TYR A 70 -2.72 16.58 7.53
CA TYR A 70 -2.51 15.53 8.52
C TYR A 70 -1.24 14.76 8.16
N ASP A 71 -0.35 14.67 9.13
CA ASP A 71 0.97 14.06 8.96
C ASP A 71 1.12 12.85 9.90
N SER A 72 1.76 11.81 9.41
CA SER A 72 2.20 10.69 10.23
C SER A 72 3.54 10.18 9.72
N GLN A 73 4.38 9.71 10.64
CA GLN A 73 5.68 9.15 10.33
C GLN A 73 5.98 7.96 11.22
N ILE A 74 6.80 7.04 10.73
CA ILE A 74 7.22 5.86 11.47
C ILE A 74 8.62 5.44 11.01
N THR A 75 9.42 4.98 11.97
CA THR A 75 10.74 4.39 11.71
C THR A 75 10.73 2.95 12.17
N ILE A 76 11.03 2.03 11.26
CA ILE A 76 11.07 0.59 11.50
C ILE A 76 12.53 0.18 11.56
N LEU A 77 12.93 -0.53 12.60
CA LEU A 77 14.26 -1.12 12.70
C LEU A 77 14.26 -2.52 12.07
N ALA A 78 15.23 -2.77 11.20
CA ALA A 78 15.49 -4.09 10.66
C ALA A 78 16.58 -4.74 11.51
N ASP A 79 16.26 -5.89 12.10
CA ASP A 79 17.24 -6.72 12.77
C ASP A 79 16.92 -8.20 12.58
N MET A 80 17.71 -8.88 11.75
CA MET A 80 17.40 -10.23 11.25
C MET A 80 18.65 -11.09 11.29
N PRO A 81 18.56 -12.39 11.65
CA PRO A 81 19.72 -13.26 11.62
C PRO A 81 20.22 -13.48 10.19
N LEU A 82 21.53 -13.46 9.99
CA LEU A 82 22.17 -13.69 8.69
C LEU A 82 23.03 -14.95 8.76
N TYR A 83 22.64 -15.97 8.00
CA TYR A 83 23.37 -17.24 7.90
C TYR A 83 23.98 -17.37 6.51
N GLU A 84 25.24 -17.00 6.38
CA GLU A 84 25.96 -17.03 5.10
C GLU A 84 26.57 -18.41 4.84
N SER A 85 26.81 -18.70 3.57
CA SER A 85 27.66 -19.83 3.18
C SER A 85 28.92 -19.31 2.47
N PRO A 86 30.06 -20.02 2.55
CA PRO A 86 31.31 -19.58 1.93
C PRO A 86 31.21 -19.30 0.43
N HIS A 87 30.36 -20.06 -0.28
CA HIS A 87 30.19 -19.94 -1.74
C HIS A 87 29.10 -18.93 -2.16
N ALA A 88 28.31 -18.42 -1.21
CA ALA A 88 27.21 -17.51 -1.47
C ALA A 88 27.08 -16.47 -0.35
N SER A 89 28.03 -15.53 -0.33
CA SER A 89 27.97 -14.40 0.61
C SER A 89 26.73 -13.53 0.34
N PHE A 90 26.27 -12.87 1.39
CA PHE A 90 25.20 -11.89 1.29
C PHE A 90 25.60 -10.70 0.41
N ASP A 91 26.90 -10.41 0.34
CA ASP A 91 27.44 -9.35 -0.50
C ASP A 91 27.21 -9.68 -2.00
N ARG A 92 27.55 -10.90 -2.43
CA ARG A 92 27.25 -11.35 -3.81
C ARG A 92 25.76 -11.38 -4.11
N TYR A 93 24.94 -11.77 -3.12
CA TYR A 93 23.49 -11.72 -3.27
C TYR A 93 22.98 -10.31 -3.56
N MET A 94 23.53 -9.32 -2.85
CA MET A 94 23.14 -7.92 -2.98
C MET A 94 23.57 -7.29 -4.32
N GLU A 95 24.60 -7.82 -4.97
CA GLU A 95 25.03 -7.36 -6.30
C GLU A 95 23.97 -7.64 -7.38
N ASP A 96 23.13 -8.67 -7.22
CA ASP A 96 21.99 -8.95 -8.10
C ASP A 96 20.81 -8.01 -7.79
N LYS A 97 20.95 -6.73 -8.19
CA LYS A 97 19.95 -5.67 -7.89
C LYS A 97 18.52 -6.07 -8.28
N PRO A 98 18.26 -6.63 -9.47
CA PRO A 98 16.90 -7.04 -9.84
C PRO A 98 16.33 -8.14 -8.94
N ARG A 99 17.15 -9.07 -8.47
CA ARG A 99 16.72 -10.12 -7.54
C ARG A 99 16.39 -9.55 -6.17
N VAL A 100 17.29 -8.75 -5.59
CA VAL A 100 17.07 -8.10 -4.30
C VAL A 100 15.81 -7.23 -4.34
N PHE A 101 15.62 -6.48 -5.42
CA PHE A 101 14.42 -5.68 -5.62
C PHE A 101 13.14 -6.53 -5.56
N ARG A 102 13.10 -7.64 -6.31
CA ARG A 102 11.96 -8.56 -6.29
C ARG A 102 11.75 -9.21 -4.92
N ALA A 103 12.81 -9.45 -4.17
CA ALA A 103 12.70 -9.99 -2.82
C ALA A 103 12.09 -8.96 -1.84
N ILE A 104 12.50 -7.69 -1.92
CA ILE A 104 11.97 -6.63 -1.05
C ILE A 104 10.52 -6.31 -1.41
N VAL A 105 10.15 -6.40 -2.69
CA VAL A 105 8.82 -6.05 -3.18
C VAL A 105 8.21 -7.18 -4.04
N PRO A 106 7.70 -8.26 -3.40
CA PRO A 106 7.43 -9.56 -4.03
C PRO A 106 6.20 -9.62 -4.95
N ASP A 107 5.22 -8.72 -4.81
CA ASP A 107 3.87 -8.90 -5.39
C ASP A 107 3.46 -7.78 -6.34
N ASN A 108 4.44 -7.18 -7.01
CA ASN A 108 4.18 -6.04 -7.86
C ASN A 108 3.80 -6.51 -9.27
N ARG A 109 2.57 -6.96 -9.45
CA ARG A 109 1.94 -7.15 -10.78
C ARG A 109 1.85 -5.76 -11.45
N GLY A 110 2.96 -5.30 -12.01
CA GLY A 110 3.13 -3.92 -12.47
C GLY A 110 4.47 -3.27 -12.09
N ALA A 111 5.43 -3.99 -11.50
CA ALA A 111 6.79 -3.49 -11.36
C ALA A 111 7.42 -3.29 -12.75
N GLN A 112 7.66 -2.04 -13.11
CA GLN A 112 8.34 -1.64 -14.32
C GLN A 112 9.72 -1.11 -13.95
N ARG A 113 10.78 -1.74 -14.47
CA ARG A 113 12.14 -1.18 -14.34
C ARG A 113 12.24 0.06 -15.22
N LEU A 114 12.55 1.22 -14.61
CA LEU A 114 12.71 2.49 -15.32
C LEU A 114 14.16 2.68 -15.79
N ASN A 115 15.12 2.29 -14.96
CA ASN A 115 16.55 2.29 -15.26
C ASN A 115 17.28 1.23 -14.42
N GLU A 116 18.61 1.28 -14.38
CA GLU A 116 19.39 0.26 -13.67
C GLU A 116 19.11 0.20 -12.16
N GLU A 117 18.74 1.32 -11.56
CA GLU A 117 18.60 1.51 -10.12
C GLU A 117 17.18 1.90 -9.68
N GLU A 118 16.24 2.09 -10.60
CA GLU A 118 14.91 2.64 -10.31
C GLU A 118 13.80 1.79 -10.94
N TRP A 119 12.77 1.54 -10.15
CA TRP A 119 11.60 0.76 -10.53
C TRP A 119 10.32 1.51 -10.15
N ARG A 120 9.35 1.53 -11.05
CA ARG A 120 7.99 1.98 -10.78
C ARG A 120 7.16 0.79 -10.33
N ILE A 121 6.45 0.92 -9.22
CA ILE A 121 5.59 -0.13 -8.67
C ILE A 121 4.24 0.45 -8.29
N ARG A 122 3.20 -0.37 -8.44
CA ARG A 122 1.91 -0.10 -7.81
C ARG A 122 1.86 -0.85 -6.48
N MET A 123 1.63 -0.13 -5.40
CA MET A 123 1.53 -0.69 -4.05
C MET A 123 0.12 -1.24 -3.79
N GLU A 124 -0.05 -1.92 -2.65
CA GLU A 124 -1.37 -2.26 -2.16
C GLU A 124 -2.26 -1.02 -2.01
N PRO A 125 -3.58 -1.15 -2.27
CA PRO A 125 -4.51 -0.05 -2.09
C PRO A 125 -4.51 0.45 -0.64
N ILE A 126 -4.48 1.76 -0.49
CA ILE A 126 -4.68 2.46 0.78
C ILE A 126 -6.15 2.83 0.89
N GLY A 127 -6.81 2.33 1.93
CA GLY A 127 -8.14 2.78 2.33
C GLY A 127 -8.04 4.00 3.24
N PHE A 128 -8.76 5.07 2.91
CA PHE A 128 -8.95 6.22 3.78
C PHE A 128 -10.44 6.53 3.90
N LEU A 129 -11.03 6.16 5.05
CA LEU A 129 -12.48 6.15 5.25
C LEU A 129 -13.16 5.29 4.16
N PHE A 130 -14.01 5.89 3.32
CA PHE A 130 -14.68 5.21 2.21
C PHE A 130 -13.97 5.39 0.86
N LEU A 131 -12.83 6.11 0.82
CA LEU A 131 -12.02 6.27 -0.38
C LEU A 131 -10.95 5.19 -0.43
N THR A 132 -10.64 4.73 -1.64
CA THR A 132 -9.54 3.80 -1.91
C THR A 132 -8.62 4.42 -2.94
N ALA A 133 -7.34 4.51 -2.61
CA ALA A 133 -6.30 5.00 -3.50
C ALA A 133 -5.27 3.91 -3.76
N TRP A 134 -4.72 3.86 -4.97
CA TRP A 134 -3.64 2.93 -5.33
C TRP A 134 -2.35 3.72 -5.50
N PRO A 135 -1.42 3.66 -4.53
CA PRO A 135 -0.16 4.37 -4.66
C PRO A 135 0.68 3.77 -5.77
N VAL A 136 1.25 4.62 -6.61
CA VAL A 136 2.23 4.24 -7.61
C VAL A 136 3.51 4.98 -7.31
N VAL A 137 4.57 4.25 -6.95
CA VAL A 137 5.82 4.85 -6.48
C VAL A 137 6.98 4.43 -7.35
N ASN A 138 7.90 5.35 -7.58
CA ASN A 138 9.22 5.04 -8.09
C ASN A 138 10.15 4.83 -6.91
N ILE A 139 10.77 3.65 -6.85
CA ILE A 139 11.71 3.26 -5.82
C ILE A 139 13.08 3.13 -6.47
N ARG A 140 14.07 3.78 -5.85
CA ARG A 140 15.47 3.68 -6.21
C ARG A 140 16.25 2.86 -5.20
N LEU A 141 17.04 1.90 -5.68
CA LEU A 141 17.97 1.09 -4.89
C LEU A 141 19.41 1.45 -5.25
N ARG A 142 20.18 1.89 -4.26
CA ARG A 142 21.60 2.20 -4.41
C ARG A 142 22.42 1.30 -3.51
N TYR A 143 23.59 0.91 -4.03
CA TYR A 143 24.53 0.05 -3.31
C TYR A 143 25.80 0.83 -3.10
N LYS A 144 26.20 0.98 -1.84
CA LYS A 144 27.44 1.65 -1.47
C LYS A 144 28.39 0.62 -0.88
N THR A 145 29.63 0.60 -1.35
CA THR A 145 30.68 -0.31 -0.88
C THR A 145 31.88 0.50 -0.36
N LYS A 146 32.82 -0.18 0.29
CA LYS A 146 34.11 0.40 0.74
C LYS A 146 33.99 1.48 1.82
N GLY A 147 32.89 1.54 2.56
CA GLY A 147 32.74 2.47 3.69
C GLY A 147 32.68 3.96 3.32
N LYS A 148 32.71 4.31 2.04
CA LYS A 148 32.64 5.70 1.56
C LYS A 148 31.19 6.11 1.35
N GLU A 149 30.84 7.32 1.80
CA GLU A 149 29.50 7.91 1.65
C GLU A 149 28.37 7.15 2.35
N TYR A 150 28.67 6.34 3.36
CA TYR A 150 27.63 5.65 4.12
C TYR A 150 26.78 6.66 4.91
N PRO A 151 25.46 6.48 4.97
CA PRO A 151 24.59 7.32 5.79
C PRO A 151 25.03 7.34 7.25
N SER A 152 24.79 8.48 7.91
CA SER A 152 25.08 8.63 9.34
C SER A 152 24.41 7.52 10.15
N GLY A 153 25.17 6.93 11.08
CA GLY A 153 24.71 5.81 11.90
C GLY A 153 24.96 4.42 11.31
N VAL A 154 25.42 4.32 10.06
CA VAL A 154 25.91 3.04 9.51
C VAL A 154 27.41 2.90 9.77
N PRO A 155 27.87 1.80 10.39
CA PRO A 155 29.29 1.63 10.68
C PRO A 155 30.15 1.52 9.41
N THR A 156 31.30 2.20 9.39
CA THR A 156 32.22 2.24 8.24
C THR A 156 32.89 0.92 7.91
N HIS A 157 32.95 -0.01 8.87
CA HIS A 157 33.52 -1.36 8.69
C HIS A 157 32.57 -2.34 8.00
N THR A 158 31.33 -1.92 7.75
CA THR A 158 30.34 -2.70 7.00
C THR A 158 30.82 -2.85 5.56
N SER A 159 30.71 -4.05 4.98
CA SER A 159 31.21 -4.29 3.62
C SER A 159 30.37 -3.58 2.54
N MET A 160 29.05 -3.47 2.76
CA MET A 160 28.13 -2.79 1.88
C MET A 160 26.90 -2.24 2.57
N VAL A 161 26.26 -1.27 1.93
CA VAL A 161 24.98 -0.69 2.35
C VAL A 161 24.04 -0.64 1.15
N LEU A 162 22.85 -1.19 1.32
CA LEU A 162 21.72 -1.02 0.43
C LEU A 162 20.89 0.17 0.92
N GLU A 163 20.77 1.19 0.09
CA GLU A 163 19.85 2.31 0.29
C GLU A 163 18.60 2.13 -0.56
N LEU A 164 17.45 2.33 0.05
CA LEU A 164 16.14 2.29 -0.58
C LEU A 164 15.51 3.67 -0.46
N LYS A 165 14.99 4.26 -1.54
CA LYS A 165 14.32 5.57 -1.49
C LYS A 165 13.20 5.71 -2.50
N ILE A 166 12.05 6.24 -2.08
CA ILE A 166 11.03 6.74 -3.00
C ILE A 166 11.52 8.04 -3.62
N THR A 167 11.49 8.11 -4.95
CA THR A 167 11.94 9.26 -5.75
C THR A 167 10.79 10.05 -6.33
N LYS A 168 9.70 9.36 -6.67
CA LYS A 168 8.45 9.90 -7.19
C LYS A 168 7.30 9.06 -6.66
N TRP A 169 6.14 9.68 -6.50
CA TRP A 169 4.91 9.00 -6.14
C TRP A 169 3.76 9.59 -6.93
N ASP A 170 2.72 8.80 -7.08
CA ASP A 170 1.43 9.14 -7.66
C ASP A 170 0.36 8.35 -6.90
N LEU A 171 -0.89 8.78 -6.99
CA LEU A 171 -2.04 8.06 -6.46
C LEU A 171 -2.99 7.80 -7.61
N GLU A 172 -3.49 6.59 -7.79
CA GLU A 172 -4.59 6.30 -8.71
C GLU A 172 -5.91 6.10 -7.94
N GLY A 173 -7.05 6.22 -8.61
CA GLY A 173 -8.39 5.95 -8.04
C GLY A 173 -9.01 7.07 -7.21
N VAL A 174 -8.20 8.01 -6.73
CA VAL A 174 -8.64 9.28 -6.11
C VAL A 174 -8.22 10.49 -6.94
N THR A 175 -7.81 10.32 -8.19
CA THR A 175 -7.18 11.38 -8.99
C THR A 175 -8.11 12.43 -9.56
N GLU A 176 -9.42 12.19 -9.53
CA GLU A 176 -10.37 12.97 -10.32
C GLU A 176 -11.48 13.62 -9.49
N GLY A 177 -11.81 14.86 -9.89
CA GLY A 177 -12.92 15.62 -9.34
C GLY A 177 -12.83 15.86 -7.83
N LYS A 178 -13.93 15.56 -7.11
CA LYS A 178 -14.11 15.89 -5.69
C LYS A 178 -13.42 14.93 -4.73
N ASN A 179 -12.86 13.82 -5.24
CA ASN A 179 -12.19 12.79 -4.44
C ASN A 179 -10.68 13.03 -4.36
N LYS A 180 -10.15 13.96 -5.16
CA LYS A 180 -8.74 14.31 -5.18
C LYS A 180 -8.33 15.07 -3.94
N PRO A 181 -7.31 14.59 -3.20
CA PRO A 181 -6.74 15.39 -2.13
C PRO A 181 -6.07 16.63 -2.70
N SER A 182 -6.16 17.72 -1.96
CA SER A 182 -5.51 18.97 -2.35
C SER A 182 -4.01 18.91 -2.12
N GLU A 183 -3.56 18.11 -1.16
CA GLU A 183 -2.15 17.79 -0.94
C GLU A 183 -2.03 16.33 -0.56
N PHE A 184 -1.03 15.67 -1.10
CA PHE A 184 -0.57 14.37 -0.63
C PHE A 184 0.95 14.36 -0.77
N ARG A 185 1.67 13.75 0.16
CA ARG A 185 3.11 13.51 0.07
C ARG A 185 3.38 12.16 0.69
N LEU A 186 4.19 11.36 0.00
CA LEU A 186 4.65 10.07 0.47
C LEU A 186 6.17 10.02 0.36
N ASN A 187 6.83 9.83 1.49
CA ASN A 187 8.26 9.60 1.53
C ASN A 187 8.55 8.24 2.17
N MET A 188 9.57 7.59 1.65
CA MET A 188 10.12 6.39 2.24
C MET A 188 11.60 6.35 1.91
N GLU A 189 12.43 6.19 2.93
CA GLU A 189 13.84 5.95 2.76
C GLU A 189 14.33 4.97 3.81
N GLY A 190 15.35 4.19 3.48
CA GLY A 190 15.89 3.23 4.42
C GLY A 190 17.22 2.66 3.98
N VAL A 191 17.87 2.02 4.93
CA VAL A 191 19.17 1.39 4.75
C VAL A 191 19.11 -0.03 5.28
N LEU A 192 19.76 -0.96 4.58
CA LEU A 192 20.01 -2.32 5.02
C LEU A 192 21.49 -2.65 4.83
N TYR A 193 22.07 -3.35 5.78
CA TYR A 193 23.46 -3.77 5.71
C TYR A 193 23.75 -5.03 6.54
N PRO A 194 24.72 -5.86 6.14
CA PRO A 194 25.19 -6.97 6.94
C PRO A 194 26.10 -6.47 8.07
N ASP A 195 25.72 -6.74 9.31
CA ASP A 195 26.58 -6.60 10.49
C ASP A 195 27.15 -7.96 10.86
N ARG A 196 28.46 -8.11 10.65
CA ARG A 196 29.20 -9.35 10.94
C ARG A 196 30.00 -9.25 12.25
N LYS A 197 29.81 -8.19 13.03
CA LYS A 197 30.46 -8.08 14.34
C LYS A 197 29.78 -8.99 15.36
N GLY A 198 30.61 -9.72 16.10
CA GLY A 198 30.18 -10.61 17.19
C GLY A 198 30.06 -12.07 16.77
N SER A 199 29.40 -12.87 17.60
CA SER A 199 29.30 -14.33 17.43
C SER A 199 28.30 -14.77 16.37
N LYS A 200 27.41 -13.88 15.91
CA LYS A 200 26.38 -14.17 14.89
C LYS A 200 26.23 -12.99 13.96
N SER A 201 26.38 -13.23 12.65
CA SER A 201 26.08 -12.24 11.62
C SER A 201 24.59 -11.92 11.57
N ARG A 202 24.26 -10.65 11.29
CA ARG A 202 22.89 -10.12 11.25
C ARG A 202 22.73 -9.18 10.06
N ILE A 203 21.52 -9.03 9.55
CA ILE A 203 21.15 -7.91 8.68
C ILE A 203 20.55 -6.84 9.60
N LYS A 204 21.15 -5.66 9.59
CA LYS A 204 20.70 -4.48 10.33
C LYS A 204 20.24 -3.39 9.38
N GLY A 205 19.47 -2.45 9.91
CA GLY A 205 19.02 -1.31 9.14
C GLY A 205 17.86 -0.59 9.75
N HIS A 206 17.35 0.39 9.01
CA HIS A 206 16.13 1.10 9.37
C HIS A 206 15.41 1.58 8.12
N PHE A 207 14.09 1.76 8.24
CA PHE A 207 13.23 2.34 7.23
C PHE A 207 12.42 3.45 7.85
N HIS A 208 12.56 4.66 7.35
CA HIS A 208 11.74 5.80 7.70
C HIS A 208 10.67 6.02 6.63
N MET A 209 9.43 6.18 7.05
CA MET A 209 8.29 6.46 6.18
C MET A 209 7.51 7.63 6.73
N SER A 210 7.10 8.55 5.86
CA SER A 210 6.21 9.66 6.21
C SER A 210 5.12 9.84 5.17
N ILE A 211 3.93 10.17 5.64
CA ILE A 211 2.76 10.48 4.83
C ILE A 211 2.21 11.82 5.30
N SER A 212 1.85 12.67 4.36
CA SER A 212 1.22 13.95 4.59
C SER A 212 0.04 14.06 3.64
N PHE A 213 -1.11 14.50 4.12
CA PHE A 213 -2.33 14.54 3.32
C PHE A 213 -3.29 15.62 3.78
N ALA A 214 -3.81 16.38 2.82
CA ALA A 214 -4.95 17.25 3.01
C ALA A 214 -6.20 16.58 2.42
N PRO A 215 -7.22 16.28 3.24
CA PRO A 215 -8.38 15.52 2.80
C PRO A 215 -9.13 16.23 1.67
N PRO A 216 -9.68 15.45 0.72
CA PRO A 216 -10.53 15.99 -0.33
C PRO A 216 -11.75 16.70 0.26
N PRO A 217 -12.34 17.69 -0.44
CA PRO A 217 -13.49 18.45 0.05
C PRO A 217 -14.70 17.59 0.47
N ILE A 218 -14.87 16.40 -0.11
CA ILE A 218 -15.93 15.46 0.27
C ILE A 218 -15.81 14.97 1.72
N LEU A 219 -14.61 15.04 2.29
CA LEU A 219 -14.31 14.65 3.67
C LEU A 219 -14.18 15.85 4.62
N ALA A 220 -14.50 17.08 4.17
CA ALA A 220 -14.34 18.29 4.97
C ALA A 220 -15.18 18.32 6.27
N LEU A 221 -16.25 17.51 6.33
CA LEU A 221 -17.13 17.43 7.50
C LEU A 221 -16.81 16.26 8.43
N VAL A 222 -15.84 15.44 8.05
CA VAL A 222 -15.32 14.42 8.94
C VAL A 222 -14.52 15.13 10.03
N PRO A 223 -14.80 14.87 11.31
CA PRO A 223 -14.09 15.50 12.43
C PRO A 223 -12.57 15.32 12.33
N PRO A 224 -11.76 16.32 12.72
CA PRO A 224 -10.30 16.27 12.60
C PRO A 224 -9.63 15.08 13.32
N HIS A 225 -10.17 14.62 14.45
CA HIS A 225 -9.62 13.48 15.16
C HIS A 225 -9.71 12.18 14.35
N ILE A 226 -10.81 11.98 13.60
CA ILE A 226 -10.98 10.81 12.74
C ILE A 226 -9.92 10.80 11.62
N HIS A 227 -9.64 11.96 11.02
CA HIS A 227 -8.57 12.07 10.02
C HIS A 227 -7.20 11.68 10.59
N ARG A 228 -6.89 12.12 11.81
CA ARG A 228 -5.64 11.77 12.49
C ARG A 228 -5.54 10.27 12.74
N ASP A 229 -6.58 9.68 13.33
CA ASP A 229 -6.61 8.26 13.69
C ASP A 229 -6.49 7.37 12.45
N VAL A 230 -7.22 7.71 11.37
CA VAL A 230 -7.13 6.98 10.10
C VAL A 230 -5.75 7.15 9.46
N THR A 231 -5.17 8.35 9.48
CA THR A 231 -3.81 8.59 8.94
C THR A 231 -2.77 7.76 9.67
N GLN A 232 -2.84 7.72 11.00
CA GLN A 232 -1.96 6.89 11.83
C GLN A 232 -2.14 5.40 11.54
N LEU A 233 -3.39 4.94 11.41
CA LEU A 233 -3.69 3.54 11.09
C LEU A 233 -3.16 3.15 9.71
N VAL A 234 -3.34 4.01 8.70
CA VAL A 234 -2.78 3.81 7.35
C VAL A 234 -1.26 3.68 7.42
N MET A 235 -0.60 4.62 8.10
CA MET A 235 0.86 4.58 8.24
C MET A 235 1.35 3.30 8.94
N LYS A 236 0.69 2.92 10.03
CA LYS A 236 0.99 1.69 10.76
C LYS A 236 0.85 0.46 9.87
N ASN A 237 -0.25 0.33 9.14
CA ASN A 237 -0.51 -0.83 8.27
C ASN A 237 0.51 -0.93 7.13
N LEU A 238 0.89 0.20 6.51
CA LEU A 238 1.92 0.24 5.47
C LEU A 238 3.27 -0.21 6.02
N ALA A 239 3.66 0.30 7.19
CA ALA A 239 4.89 -0.05 7.87
C ALA A 239 4.94 -1.54 8.24
N GLU A 240 3.91 -2.06 8.89
CA GLU A 240 3.84 -3.47 9.29
C GLU A 240 3.87 -4.41 8.08
N SER A 241 3.13 -4.09 7.01
CA SER A 241 3.13 -4.84 5.76
C SER A 241 4.53 -4.88 5.13
N MET A 242 5.19 -3.72 5.04
CA MET A 242 6.53 -3.62 4.46
C MET A 242 7.55 -4.37 5.32
N GLN A 243 7.53 -4.19 6.64
CA GLN A 243 8.43 -4.89 7.55
C GLN A 243 8.30 -6.42 7.41
N HIS A 244 7.07 -6.92 7.37
CA HIS A 244 6.79 -8.34 7.22
C HIS A 244 7.32 -8.88 5.90
N LYS A 245 7.05 -8.17 4.78
CA LYS A 245 7.51 -8.56 3.45
C LYS A 245 9.03 -8.54 3.33
N VAL A 246 9.68 -7.45 3.75
CA VAL A 246 11.14 -7.33 3.69
C VAL A 246 11.79 -8.43 4.51
N LYS A 247 11.34 -8.64 5.75
CA LYS A 247 11.93 -9.65 6.63
C LYS A 247 11.82 -11.06 6.07
N ASN A 248 10.63 -11.44 5.62
CA ASN A 248 10.39 -12.83 5.20
C ASN A 248 10.96 -13.11 3.81
N ASN A 249 10.74 -12.21 2.86
CA ASN A 249 11.08 -12.48 1.46
C ASN A 249 12.55 -12.29 1.16
N LEU A 250 13.22 -11.30 1.77
CA LEU A 250 14.66 -11.11 1.59
C LEU A 250 15.44 -12.32 2.11
N LEU A 251 15.10 -12.81 3.30
CA LEU A 251 15.74 -14.00 3.87
C LEU A 251 15.42 -15.27 3.09
N ALA A 252 14.17 -15.44 2.66
CA ALA A 252 13.75 -16.60 1.86
C ALA A 252 14.44 -16.63 0.50
N ASP A 253 14.51 -15.49 -0.19
CA ASP A 253 15.17 -15.41 -1.48
C ASP A 253 16.70 -15.54 -1.37
N TYR A 254 17.31 -15.00 -0.31
CA TYR A 254 18.73 -15.28 -0.03
C TYR A 254 18.97 -16.77 0.24
N ALA A 255 18.09 -17.44 0.99
CA ALA A 255 18.18 -18.89 1.19
C ALA A 255 18.07 -19.67 -0.13
N LYS A 256 17.29 -19.17 -1.10
CA LYS A 256 17.21 -19.71 -2.45
C LYS A 256 18.50 -19.44 -3.24
N PHE A 257 19.04 -18.23 -3.17
CA PHE A 257 20.30 -17.84 -3.80
C PHE A 257 21.44 -18.77 -3.40
N LYS A 258 21.54 -19.10 -2.11
CA LYS A 258 22.55 -20.04 -1.60
C LYS A 258 22.46 -21.44 -2.22
N LYS A 259 21.27 -21.89 -2.63
CA LYS A 259 21.07 -23.20 -3.27
C LYS A 259 21.40 -23.17 -4.77
N GLU A 260 21.17 -22.03 -5.41
CA GLU A 260 21.44 -21.79 -6.83
C GLU A 260 22.92 -21.47 -7.10
N ALA A 261 23.63 -20.94 -6.09
CA ALA A 261 25.04 -20.64 -6.18
C ALA A 261 25.85 -21.91 -6.52
N PRO A 262 26.68 -21.89 -7.57
CA PRO A 262 27.43 -23.06 -7.99
C PRO A 262 28.40 -23.48 -6.89
N LYS A 263 28.32 -24.76 -6.47
CA LYS A 263 29.19 -25.35 -5.44
C LYS A 263 30.68 -25.44 -5.86
N ASN A 264 31.01 -25.04 -7.08
CA ASN A 264 32.31 -25.29 -7.72
C ASN A 264 33.17 -24.03 -7.92
N LEU A 265 32.82 -22.88 -7.33
CA LEU A 265 33.73 -21.73 -7.32
C LEU A 265 34.64 -21.79 -6.07
N PRO A 266 35.98 -21.77 -6.25
CA PRO A 266 36.90 -21.73 -5.13
C PRO A 266 36.62 -20.48 -4.27
N ALA A 267 36.76 -20.63 -2.96
CA ALA A 267 36.67 -19.51 -2.04
C ALA A 267 37.75 -18.47 -2.39
N PRO A 268 37.43 -17.17 -2.38
CA PRO A 268 38.44 -16.13 -2.51
C PRO A 268 39.41 -16.12 -1.33
#